data_AF-A0A7Y0W081-F1
#
_entry.id   AF-A0A7Y0W081-F1
#
_cell.length_a   1.000
_cell.length_b   1.000
_cell.length_c   1.000
_cell.angle_alpha   90.00
_cell.angle_beta   90.00
_cell.angle_gamma   90.00
#
_symmetry.space_group_name_H-M   'P 1'
#
loop_
_entity.id
_entity.type
_entity.pdbx_description
1 polymer ?
#
loop_
_entity_poly.entity_id
_entity_poly.type
_entity_poly.pdbx_seq_one_letter_code
_entity_poly.pdbx_strand_id
1 'polypeptide(L)'
;MLESCQNAQERWGGVHKLIDSWLKARHELVRAFDALGAKPEALAENRKPLQEFCGVLMDYVSTGHFGVYDQLTKEAKAFGDDRGLELADTIYPRLEAITEKLVAFNDLCDAGKCVIEKFKELGGLLHERFELEDCLIEVLHNAHKEESAAQA
;
A
#
# COMPACT_ATOMS: atom_id res chain seq x y z
N MET A 1 -31.85 -9.39 0.93
CA MET A 1 -31.82 -8.46 -0.22
C MET A 1 -31.57 -7.04 0.31
N LEU A 2 -32.55 -6.37 0.95
CA LEU A 2 -32.34 -5.02 1.51
C LEU A 2 -31.30 -4.97 2.66
N GLU A 3 -31.34 -5.93 3.59
CA GLU A 3 -30.33 -6.04 4.68
C GLU A 3 -28.92 -6.35 4.14
N SER A 4 -28.84 -7.01 2.98
CA SER A 4 -27.58 -7.35 2.30
C SER A 4 -26.96 -6.09 1.67
N CYS A 5 -27.79 -5.23 1.07
CA CYS A 5 -27.39 -3.94 0.50
C CYS A 5 -26.94 -2.94 1.58
N GLN A 6 -27.67 -2.83 2.70
CA GLN A 6 -27.25 -1.99 3.83
C GLN A 6 -25.89 -2.38 4.38
N ASN A 7 -25.64 -3.68 4.58
CA ASN A 7 -24.34 -4.17 5.05
C ASN A 7 -23.20 -3.91 4.06
N ALA A 8 -23.47 -3.97 2.75
CA ALA A 8 -22.47 -3.70 1.72
C ALA A 8 -22.06 -2.21 1.71
N GLN A 9 -23.03 -1.30 1.88
CA GLN A 9 -22.77 0.14 1.89
C GLN A 9 -22.07 0.62 3.16
N GLU A 10 -22.43 0.11 4.33
CA GLU A 10 -21.72 0.38 5.58
C GLU A 10 -20.27 -0.14 5.51
N ARG A 11 -20.07 -1.31 4.91
CA ARG A 11 -18.74 -1.87 4.66
C ARG A 11 -17.94 -0.96 3.73
N TRP A 12 -18.49 -0.57 2.58
CA TRP A 12 -17.83 0.34 1.63
C TRP A 12 -17.37 1.63 2.31
N GLY A 13 -18.23 2.26 3.12
CA GLY A 13 -17.85 3.47 3.86
C GLY A 13 -16.75 3.25 4.91
N GLY A 14 -16.68 2.06 5.51
CA GLY A 14 -15.59 1.67 6.42
C GLY A 14 -14.26 1.44 5.68
N VAL A 15 -14.31 0.74 4.55
CA VAL A 15 -13.16 0.48 3.68
C VAL A 15 -12.61 1.78 3.10
N HIS A 16 -13.48 2.71 2.69
CA HIS A 16 -13.08 4.02 2.18
C HIS A 16 -12.22 4.80 3.20
N LYS A 17 -12.65 4.85 4.48
CA LYS A 17 -11.88 5.50 5.55
C LYS A 17 -10.53 4.82 5.81
N LEU A 18 -10.48 3.49 5.70
CA LEU A 18 -9.24 2.74 5.83
C LEU A 18 -8.27 3.10 4.69
N ILE A 19 -8.76 3.18 3.44
CA ILE A 19 -7.98 3.59 2.28
C ILE A 19 -7.45 5.02 2.46
N ASP A 20 -8.28 5.97 2.90
CA ASP A 20 -7.85 7.35 3.16
C ASP A 20 -6.69 7.42 4.17
N SER A 21 -6.79 6.67 5.27
CA SER A 21 -5.72 6.61 6.28
C SER A 21 -4.46 5.99 5.70
N TRP A 22 -4.57 4.99 4.84
CA TRP A 22 -3.43 4.32 4.24
C TRP A 22 -2.75 5.18 3.16
N LEU A 23 -3.53 5.90 2.35
CA LEU A 23 -3.01 6.90 1.41
C LEU A 23 -2.29 8.03 2.16
N LYS A 24 -2.75 8.43 3.34
CA LYS A 24 -2.01 9.36 4.19
C LYS A 24 -0.65 8.78 4.63
N ALA A 25 -0.61 7.51 5.05
CA ALA A 25 0.64 6.83 5.37
C ALA A 25 1.59 6.75 4.15
N ARG A 26 1.05 6.56 2.93
CA ARG A 26 1.84 6.64 1.68
C ARG A 26 2.50 8.00 1.52
N HIS A 27 1.76 9.10 1.74
CA HIS A 27 2.33 10.45 1.67
C HIS A 27 3.44 10.68 2.71
N GLU A 28 3.28 10.13 3.92
CA GLU A 28 4.32 10.19 4.95
C GLU A 28 5.57 9.42 4.53
N LEU A 29 5.41 8.24 3.93
CA LEU A 29 6.52 7.45 3.36
C LEU A 29 7.27 8.22 2.26
N VAL A 30 6.54 8.82 1.32
CA VAL A 30 7.14 9.61 0.22
C VAL A 30 7.93 10.80 0.79
N ARG A 31 7.38 11.52 1.76
CA ARG A 31 8.09 12.64 2.42
C ARG A 31 9.37 12.18 3.12
N ALA A 32 9.33 11.04 3.79
CA ALA A 32 10.50 10.46 4.44
C ALA A 32 11.57 10.04 3.43
N PHE A 33 11.16 9.46 2.29
CA PHE A 33 12.04 9.11 1.18
C PHE A 33 12.72 10.35 0.59
N ASP A 34 11.95 11.40 0.28
CA ASP A 34 12.47 12.65 -0.30
C ASP A 34 13.44 13.35 0.64
N ALA A 35 13.12 13.39 1.95
CA ALA A 35 13.98 14.00 2.95
C ALA A 35 15.34 13.30 3.06
N LEU A 36 15.37 11.97 2.91
CA LEU A 36 16.61 11.20 2.85
C LEU A 36 17.36 11.39 1.54
N GLY A 37 16.66 11.39 0.41
CA GLY A 37 17.25 11.60 -0.91
C GLY A 37 17.90 12.97 -1.08
N ALA A 38 17.37 14.00 -0.41
CA ALA A 38 17.91 15.36 -0.42
C ALA A 38 19.25 15.51 0.32
N LYS A 39 19.65 14.53 1.15
CA LYS A 39 20.91 14.55 1.92
C LYS A 39 21.63 13.20 1.80
N PRO A 40 22.27 12.91 0.65
CA PRO A 40 22.90 11.61 0.40
C PRO A 40 24.02 11.29 1.40
N GLU A 41 24.68 12.32 1.96
CA GLU A 41 25.74 12.16 2.95
C GLU A 41 25.18 11.66 4.29
N ALA A 42 23.94 12.03 4.62
CA ALA A 42 23.26 11.60 5.83
C ALA A 42 23.01 10.08 5.86
N LEU A 43 22.89 9.43 4.69
CA LEU A 43 22.77 7.98 4.60
C LEU A 43 24.04 7.26 5.08
N ALA A 44 25.21 7.89 4.95
CA ALA A 44 26.49 7.35 5.39
C ALA A 44 26.88 7.79 6.81
N GLU A 45 26.53 9.02 7.20
CA GLU A 45 26.99 9.64 8.45
C GLU A 45 26.01 9.49 9.62
N ASN A 46 24.69 9.42 9.36
CA ASN A 46 23.68 9.36 10.40
C ASN A 46 22.64 8.29 10.13
N ARG A 47 22.69 7.20 10.91
CA ARG A 47 21.78 6.06 10.74
C ARG A 47 20.35 6.34 11.22
N LYS A 48 20.12 7.37 12.04
CA LYS A 48 18.81 7.60 12.66
C LYS A 48 17.72 7.96 11.64
N PRO A 49 17.89 8.93 10.73
CA PRO A 49 16.90 9.23 9.69
C PRO A 49 16.59 8.02 8.79
N LEU A 50 17.61 7.21 8.50
CA LEU A 50 17.45 5.99 7.71
C LEU A 50 16.61 4.93 8.45
N GLN A 51 16.85 4.73 9.75
CA GLN A 51 16.05 3.83 10.59
C GLN A 51 14.60 4.30 10.73
N GLU A 52 14.39 5.60 10.91
CA GLU A 52 13.04 6.19 10.95
C GLU A 52 12.27 5.95 9.65
N PHE A 53 12.93 6.15 8.50
CA PHE A 53 12.34 5.81 7.20
C PHE A 53 12.03 4.32 7.06
N CYS A 54 12.95 3.44 7.47
CA CYS A 54 12.73 2.00 7.42
C CYS A 54 11.52 1.57 8.29
N GLY A 55 11.34 2.21 9.45
CA GLY A 55 10.14 2.04 10.27
C GLY A 55 8.86 2.44 9.53
N VAL A 56 8.82 3.65 8.96
CA VAL A 56 7.67 4.12 8.16
C VAL A 56 7.38 3.22 6.96
N LEU A 57 8.43 2.74 6.28
CA LEU A 57 8.32 1.80 5.18
C LEU A 57 7.65 0.49 5.62
N MET A 58 8.13 -0.09 6.72
CA MET A 58 7.61 -1.36 7.23
C MET A 58 6.17 -1.23 7.73
N ASP A 59 5.82 -0.12 8.39
CA ASP A 59 4.45 0.17 8.81
C ASP A 59 3.51 0.28 7.61
N TYR A 60 3.92 1.01 6.57
CA TYR A 60 3.15 1.18 5.35
C TYR A 60 2.90 -0.14 4.60
N VAL A 61 3.97 -0.94 4.44
CA VAL A 61 3.90 -2.24 3.77
C VAL A 61 3.02 -3.22 4.54
N SER A 62 3.20 -3.29 5.86
CA SER A 62 2.44 -4.18 6.74
C SER A 62 0.95 -3.82 6.77
N THR A 63 0.62 -2.52 6.82
CA THR A 63 -0.76 -2.04 6.78
C THR A 63 -1.47 -2.43 5.48
N GLY A 64 -0.75 -2.40 4.35
CA GLY A 64 -1.26 -2.87 3.06
C GLY A 64 -1.63 -4.36 3.11
N HIS A 65 -0.65 -5.22 3.45
CA HIS A 65 -0.79 -6.68 3.43
C HIS A 65 -1.80 -7.23 4.45
N PHE A 66 -1.72 -6.77 5.70
CA PHE A 66 -2.50 -7.34 6.80
C PHE A 66 -3.80 -6.59 7.10
N GLY A 67 -4.08 -5.54 6.34
CA GLY A 67 -5.26 -4.69 6.53
C GLY A 67 -5.95 -4.40 5.21
N VAL A 68 -5.38 -3.52 4.41
CA VAL A 68 -6.09 -2.92 3.26
C VAL A 68 -6.43 -3.95 2.19
N TYR A 69 -5.49 -4.80 1.78
CA TYR A 69 -5.73 -5.76 0.70
C TYR A 69 -6.86 -6.74 1.04
N ASP A 70 -6.88 -7.27 2.27
CA ASP A 70 -7.93 -8.15 2.76
C ASP A 70 -9.31 -7.46 2.77
N GLN A 71 -9.36 -6.19 3.18
CA GLN A 71 -10.62 -5.42 3.18
C GLN A 71 -11.12 -5.14 1.76
N LEU A 72 -10.24 -4.79 0.83
CA LEU A 72 -10.58 -4.63 -0.60
C LEU A 72 -11.15 -5.93 -1.19
N THR A 73 -10.50 -7.07 -0.93
CA THR A 73 -11.00 -8.38 -1.38
C THR A 73 -12.36 -8.71 -0.77
N LYS A 74 -12.56 -8.42 0.52
CA LYS A 74 -13.84 -8.65 1.21
C LYS A 74 -14.96 -7.75 0.71
N GLU A 75 -14.64 -6.54 0.27
CA GLU A 75 -15.58 -5.64 -0.37
C GLU A 75 -16.01 -6.21 -1.72
N ALA A 76 -15.07 -6.49 -2.63
CA ALA A 76 -15.39 -7.06 -3.94
C ALA A 76 -16.22 -8.36 -3.84
N LYS A 77 -15.91 -9.24 -2.87
CA LYS A 77 -16.75 -10.42 -2.58
C LYS A 77 -18.17 -10.09 -2.11
N ALA A 78 -18.36 -9.00 -1.38
CA ALA A 78 -19.69 -8.57 -0.91
C ALA A 78 -20.54 -7.98 -2.03
N PHE A 79 -19.91 -7.33 -3.01
CA PHE A 79 -20.56 -6.82 -4.21
C PHE A 79 -20.69 -7.85 -5.33
N GLY A 80 -20.01 -9.01 -5.21
CA GLY A 80 -20.04 -10.07 -6.23
C GLY A 80 -19.18 -9.73 -7.45
N ASP A 81 -18.14 -8.92 -7.28
CA ASP A 81 -17.24 -8.53 -8.36
C ASP A 81 -16.14 -9.58 -8.59
N ASP A 82 -16.54 -10.70 -9.19
CA ASP A 82 -15.62 -11.79 -9.53
C ASP A 82 -14.51 -11.33 -10.50
N ARG A 83 -14.81 -10.36 -11.38
CA ARG A 83 -13.85 -9.84 -12.35
C ARG A 83 -12.78 -8.97 -11.68
N GLY A 84 -13.17 -8.12 -10.73
CA GLY A 84 -12.22 -7.36 -9.91
C GLY A 84 -11.29 -8.30 -9.12
N LEU A 85 -11.84 -9.37 -8.54
CA LEU A 85 -11.07 -10.38 -7.82
C LEU A 85 -10.06 -11.11 -8.72
N GLU A 86 -10.48 -11.55 -9.91
CA GLU A 86 -9.58 -12.19 -10.88
C GLU A 86 -8.41 -11.27 -11.28
N LEU A 87 -8.67 -9.97 -11.46
CA LEU A 87 -7.62 -9.01 -11.78
C LEU A 87 -6.66 -8.80 -10.58
N ALA A 88 -7.21 -8.70 -9.37
CA ALA A 88 -6.42 -8.57 -8.14
C ALA A 88 -5.46 -9.76 -7.93
N ASP A 89 -5.90 -10.98 -8.25
CA ASP A 89 -5.08 -12.20 -8.18
C ASP A 89 -3.85 -12.14 -9.11
N THR A 90 -3.90 -11.34 -10.19
CA THR A 90 -2.73 -11.10 -11.05
C THR A 90 -1.76 -10.07 -10.48
N ILE A 91 -2.23 -9.19 -9.58
CA ILE A 91 -1.46 -8.08 -8.99
C ILE A 91 -0.76 -8.51 -7.70
N TYR A 92 -1.42 -9.30 -6.84
CA TYR A 92 -0.87 -9.71 -5.54
C TYR A 92 0.53 -10.36 -5.62
N PRO A 93 0.83 -11.27 -6.57
CA PRO A 93 2.17 -11.87 -6.67
C PRO A 93 3.27 -10.83 -6.90
N ARG A 94 2.96 -9.75 -7.64
CA ARG A 94 3.93 -8.69 -7.87
C ARG A 94 4.13 -7.82 -6.64
N LEU A 95 3.05 -7.51 -5.90
CA LEU A 95 3.13 -6.79 -4.63
C LEU A 95 3.92 -7.56 -3.58
N GLU A 96 3.75 -8.88 -3.50
CA GLU A 96 4.54 -9.78 -2.64
C GLU A 96 6.02 -9.75 -3.04
N ALA A 97 6.34 -9.91 -4.33
CA ALA A 97 7.72 -9.85 -4.81
C ALA A 97 8.40 -8.50 -4.57
N ILE A 98 7.66 -7.38 -4.64
CA ILE A 98 8.19 -6.07 -4.24
C ILE A 98 8.42 -6.03 -2.73
N THR A 99 7.47 -6.52 -1.94
CA THR A 99 7.55 -6.56 -0.47
C THR A 99 8.79 -7.29 0.03
N GLU A 100 9.10 -8.45 -0.55
CA GLU A 100 10.33 -9.19 -0.23
C GLU A 100 11.59 -8.34 -0.43
N LYS A 101 11.64 -7.52 -1.49
CA LYS A 101 12.77 -6.62 -1.75
C LYS A 101 12.82 -5.45 -0.77
N LEU A 102 11.67 -4.91 -0.36
CA LEU A 102 11.59 -3.86 0.66
C LEU A 102 12.06 -4.37 2.02
N VAL A 103 11.68 -5.59 2.40
CA VAL A 103 12.15 -6.27 3.62
C VAL A 103 13.66 -6.53 3.55
N ALA A 104 14.16 -7.05 2.43
CA ALA A 104 15.59 -7.26 2.25
C ALA A 104 16.39 -5.94 2.32
N PHE A 105 15.82 -4.82 1.84
CA PHE A 105 16.41 -3.50 2.02
C PHE A 105 16.44 -3.09 3.50
N ASN A 106 15.35 -3.26 4.24
CA ASN A 106 15.31 -3.00 5.69
C ASN A 106 16.43 -3.75 6.42
N ASP A 107 16.55 -5.06 6.17
CA ASP A 107 17.57 -5.91 6.81
C ASP A 107 19.01 -5.45 6.50
N LEU A 108 19.26 -4.99 5.27
CA LEU A 108 20.55 -4.42 4.90
C LEU A 108 20.86 -3.14 5.68
N CYS A 109 19.86 -2.31 5.91
CA CYS A 109 20.02 -1.05 6.63
C CYS A 109 20.18 -1.27 8.14
N ASP A 110 19.49 -2.25 8.72
CA ASP A 110 19.72 -2.73 10.09
C ASP A 110 21.12 -3.31 10.29
N ALA A 111 21.63 -4.04 9.29
CA ALA A 111 23.01 -4.54 9.28
C ALA A 111 24.06 -3.42 9.05
N GLY A 112 23.64 -2.17 8.83
CA GLY A 112 24.54 -1.04 8.56
C GLY A 112 25.24 -1.10 7.21
N LYS A 113 24.69 -1.86 6.25
CA LYS A 113 25.22 -2.06 4.89
C LYS A 113 24.37 -1.35 3.83
N CYS A 114 23.49 -0.45 4.26
CA CYS A 114 22.68 0.37 3.37
C CYS A 114 23.59 1.21 2.47
N VAL A 115 23.36 1.17 1.16
CA VAL A 115 24.12 1.95 0.18
C VAL A 115 23.17 2.78 -0.68
N ILE A 116 23.64 3.94 -1.13
CA ILE A 116 22.86 4.91 -1.92
C ILE A 116 22.24 4.26 -3.16
N GLU A 117 22.95 3.34 -3.82
CA GLU A 117 22.43 2.65 -5.01
C GLU A 117 21.19 1.78 -4.69
N LYS A 118 21.18 1.11 -3.53
CA LYS A 118 20.02 0.33 -3.08
C LYS A 118 18.85 1.22 -2.69
N PHE A 119 19.14 2.40 -2.13
CA PHE A 119 18.12 3.41 -1.86
C PHE A 119 17.48 3.96 -3.15
N LYS A 120 18.26 4.15 -4.22
CA LYS A 120 17.72 4.55 -5.54
C LYS A 120 16.87 3.44 -6.17
N GLU A 121 17.33 2.18 -6.11
CA GLU A 121 16.55 1.03 -6.56
C GLU A 121 15.19 0.93 -5.84
N LEU A 122 15.17 1.25 -4.54
CA LEU A 122 13.96 1.28 -3.71
C LEU A 122 12.90 2.24 -4.26
N GLY A 123 13.30 3.41 -4.74
CA GLY A 123 12.37 4.41 -5.29
C GLY A 123 11.58 3.88 -6.50
N GLY A 124 12.26 3.14 -7.39
CA GLY A 124 11.60 2.49 -8.53
C GLY A 124 10.60 1.41 -8.11
N LEU A 125 10.96 0.61 -7.11
CA LEU A 125 10.07 -0.42 -6.55
C LEU A 125 8.85 0.19 -5.84
N LEU A 126 9.03 1.29 -5.12
CA LEU A 126 7.94 2.00 -4.46
C LEU A 126 6.98 2.61 -5.48
N HIS A 127 7.49 3.22 -6.54
CA HIS A 127 6.66 3.76 -7.60
C HIS A 127 5.81 2.66 -8.26
N GLU A 128 6.43 1.55 -8.66
CA GLU A 128 5.70 0.41 -9.23
C GLU A 128 4.65 -0.14 -8.25
N ARG A 129 5.00 -0.25 -6.96
CA ARG A 129 4.06 -0.66 -5.93
C ARG A 129 2.85 0.26 -5.86
N PHE A 130 3.05 1.58 -5.87
CA PHE A 130 1.94 2.54 -5.78
C PHE A 130 1.00 2.42 -6.97
N GLU A 131 1.50 2.25 -8.19
CA GLU A 131 0.67 2.04 -9.39
C GLU A 131 -0.20 0.78 -9.27
N LEU A 132 0.39 -0.33 -8.77
CA LEU A 132 -0.34 -1.58 -8.55
C LEU A 132 -1.42 -1.43 -7.47
N GLU A 133 -1.11 -0.72 -6.39
CA GLU A 133 -2.05 -0.45 -5.31
C GLU A 133 -3.19 0.46 -5.74
N ASP A 134 -2.90 1.47 -6.57
CA ASP A 134 -3.92 2.33 -7.16
C ASP A 134 -4.82 1.54 -8.10
N CYS A 135 -4.25 0.61 -8.88
CA CYS A 135 -5.04 -0.32 -9.67
C CYS A 135 -5.96 -1.18 -8.78
N LEU A 136 -5.48 -1.71 -7.66
CA LEU A 136 -6.33 -2.44 -6.70
C LEU A 136 -7.47 -1.59 -6.16
N ILE A 137 -7.21 -0.34 -5.77
CA ILE A 137 -8.24 0.58 -5.26
C ILE A 137 -9.28 0.86 -6.35
N GLU A 138 -8.85 1.12 -7.58
CA GLU A 138 -9.76 1.38 -8.69
C GLU A 138 -10.70 0.20 -8.95
N VAL A 139 -10.14 -1.01 -9.01
CA VAL A 139 -10.88 -2.19 -9.48
C VAL A 139 -11.66 -2.88 -8.37
N LEU A 140 -11.23 -2.78 -7.10
CA LEU A 140 -11.91 -3.44 -5.97
C LEU A 140 -12.74 -2.50 -5.11
N HIS A 141 -12.61 -1.18 -5.25
CA HIS A 141 -13.30 -0.21 -4.40
C HIS A 141 -14.06 0.87 -5.17
N ASN A 142 -13.37 1.58 -6.06
CA ASN A 142 -14.01 2.68 -6.81
C ASN A 142 -15.05 2.17 -7.81
N ALA A 143 -14.89 0.94 -8.32
CA ALA A 143 -15.90 0.25 -9.12
C ALA A 143 -17.28 0.17 -8.42
N HIS A 144 -17.31 0.09 -7.09
CA HIS A 144 -18.55 -0.02 -6.30
C HIS A 144 -19.14 1.33 -5.87
N LYS A 145 -18.52 2.46 -6.26
CA LYS A 145 -18.94 3.80 -5.84
C LYS A 145 -20.32 4.22 -6.38
N GLU A 146 -20.63 3.89 -7.63
CA GLU A 146 -21.96 4.22 -8.19
C GLU A 146 -23.03 3.22 -7.76
N GLU A 147 -22.68 1.94 -7.57
CA GLU A 147 -23.60 0.93 -7.03
C GLU A 147 -24.01 1.25 -5.59
N SER A 148 -23.12 1.81 -4.78
CA SER A 148 -23.46 2.32 -3.46
C SER A 148 -24.32 3.58 -3.51
N ALA A 149 -24.16 4.46 -4.50
CA ALA A 149 -25.01 5.66 -4.66
C ALA A 149 -26.40 5.36 -5.24
N ALA A 150 -26.53 4.36 -6.10
CA ALA A 150 -27.80 3.96 -6.72
C ALA A 150 -28.71 3.13 -5.80
N GLN A 151 -28.17 2.61 -4.69
CA GLN A 151 -28.87 1.76 -3.72
C GLN A 151 -29.26 2.49 -2.41
N ALA A 152 -28.88 3.77 -2.27
CA ALA A 152 -29.24 4.65 -1.13
C ALA A 152 -30.50 5.47 -1.41
#